data_AF-A0A9E3DUY0-F1
#
_entry.id   AF-A0A9E3DUY0-F1
#
_cell.length_a   1.000
_cell.length_b   1.000
_cell.length_c   1.000
_cell.angle_alpha   90.00
_cell.angle_beta   90.00
_cell.angle_gamma   90.00
#
_symmetry.space_group_name_H-M   'P 1'
#
loop_
_entity.id
_entity.type
_entity.pdbx_description
1 polymer ?
#
loop_
_entity_poly.entity_id
_entity_poly.type
_entity_poly.pdbx_seq_one_letter_code
_entity_poly.pdbx_strand_id
1 'polypeptide(L)'
;MSVRTVLRARTDGADRMLIMNVGDDPCGVRPVFTPDASCRLGRTVYSPEDDMTAVELMFRRPLRTGETYLVEYQVAGANPRIRITELTVGLRQPTRECVLQVLFRPGSLPARCYPVWQPGTGRPARAAHTTEQHIESDGSTHVVLLDVPAGRYGLRWDWN
;
A
#
# COMPACT_ATOMS: atom_id res chain seq x y z
N MET A 1 -7.14 3.49 6.65
CA MET A 1 -5.75 2.99 6.70
C MET A 1 -4.84 4.13 6.28
N SER A 2 -3.71 4.33 6.97
CA SER A 2 -2.72 5.35 6.60
C SER A 2 -1.51 4.69 5.95
N VAL A 3 -0.96 5.32 4.91
CA VAL A 3 0.24 4.87 4.21
C VAL A 3 1.28 5.97 4.28
N ARG A 4 2.51 5.56 4.60
CA ARG A 4 3.70 6.40 4.57
C ARG A 4 4.76 5.73 3.72
N THR A 5 5.32 6.45 2.76
CA THR A 5 6.35 5.90 1.87
C THR A 5 7.43 6.92 1.61
N VAL A 6 8.70 6.51 1.74
CA VAL A 6 9.85 7.29 1.30
C VAL A 6 10.20 6.86 -0.12
N LEU A 7 10.21 7.83 -1.03
CA LEU A 7 10.59 7.66 -2.42
C LEU A 7 11.95 8.30 -2.67
N ARG A 8 12.66 7.85 -3.71
CA ARG A 8 13.84 8.52 -4.24
C ARG A 8 13.68 8.74 -5.73
N ALA A 9 13.78 9.98 -6.19
CA ALA A 9 13.69 10.32 -7.60
C ALA A 9 14.87 9.71 -8.38
N ARG A 10 14.57 9.04 -9.49
CA ARG A 10 15.59 8.44 -10.38
C ARG A 10 15.92 9.33 -11.57
N THR A 11 15.04 10.27 -11.89
CA THR A 11 15.18 11.24 -12.97
C THR A 11 14.71 12.60 -12.48
N ASP A 12 15.21 13.65 -13.11
CA ASP A 12 14.72 15.00 -12.87
C ASP A 12 13.28 15.14 -13.33
N GLY A 13 12.52 15.99 -12.63
CA GLY A 13 11.14 16.30 -12.98
C GLY A 13 10.11 15.30 -12.45
N ALA A 14 10.51 14.27 -11.70
CA ALA A 14 9.56 13.37 -11.04
C ALA A 14 8.63 14.17 -10.12
N ASP A 15 7.33 14.16 -10.40
CA ASP A 15 6.35 15.07 -9.80
C ASP A 15 5.16 14.37 -9.15
N ARG A 16 5.04 13.04 -9.30
CA ARG A 16 3.91 12.27 -8.79
C ARG A 16 4.25 10.81 -8.51
N MET A 17 3.42 10.20 -7.67
CA MET A 17 3.32 8.74 -7.49
C MET A 17 1.95 8.26 -7.97
N LEU A 18 1.91 7.10 -8.63
CA LEU A 18 0.65 6.43 -8.98
C LEU A 18 0.35 5.34 -7.96
N ILE A 19 -0.87 5.36 -7.43
CA ILE A 19 -1.43 4.27 -6.64
C ILE A 19 -2.45 3.56 -7.49
N MET A 20 -2.41 2.22 -7.48
CA MET A 20 -3.45 1.39 -8.06
C MET A 20 -4.03 0.54 -6.94
N ASN A 21 -5.35 0.61 -6.79
CA ASN A 21 -6.12 -0.22 -5.90
C ASN A 21 -7.02 -1.12 -6.74
N VAL A 22 -6.78 -2.42 -6.66
CA VAL A 22 -7.71 -3.42 -7.18
C VAL A 22 -8.79 -3.60 -6.13
N GLY A 23 -10.04 -3.49 -6.55
CA GLY A 23 -11.22 -3.68 -5.73
C GLY A 23 -11.36 -5.14 -5.34
N ASP A 24 -11.83 -5.33 -4.12
CA ASP A 24 -12.18 -6.60 -3.51
C ASP A 24 -13.60 -6.57 -2.91
N ASP A 25 -14.36 -5.51 -3.23
CA ASP A 25 -15.71 -5.26 -2.73
C ASP A 25 -16.77 -5.73 -3.74
N PRO A 26 -17.55 -6.79 -3.44
CA PRO A 26 -18.62 -7.25 -4.31
C PRO A 26 -19.72 -6.20 -4.58
N CYS A 27 -19.82 -5.16 -3.76
CA CYS A 27 -20.75 -4.04 -3.94
C CYS A 27 -20.21 -2.95 -4.88
N GLY A 28 -18.96 -3.06 -5.36
CA GLY A 28 -18.36 -2.11 -6.31
C GLY A 28 -18.13 -0.71 -5.74
N VAL A 29 -18.05 -0.58 -4.40
CA VAL A 29 -17.85 0.72 -3.76
C VAL A 29 -16.37 1.09 -3.83
N ARG A 30 -16.08 2.27 -4.38
CA ARG A 30 -14.71 2.67 -4.71
C ARG A 30 -13.95 3.22 -3.51
N PRO A 31 -12.66 2.89 -3.33
CA PRO A 31 -11.86 3.42 -2.24
C PRO A 31 -11.78 4.95 -2.28
N VAL A 32 -11.80 5.55 -1.09
CA VAL A 32 -11.59 7.00 -0.94
C VAL A 32 -10.14 7.23 -0.54
N PHE A 33 -9.45 8.07 -1.31
CA PHE A 33 -8.09 8.50 -0.99
C PHE A 33 -8.13 9.90 -0.37
N THR A 34 -7.31 10.13 0.64
CA THR A 34 -7.16 11.43 1.29
C THR A 34 -5.67 11.76 1.39
N PRO A 35 -5.19 12.83 0.74
CA PRO A 35 -3.78 13.20 0.80
C PRO A 35 -3.45 13.85 2.14
N ASP A 36 -2.21 13.70 2.61
CA ASP A 36 -1.68 14.50 3.72
C ASP A 36 -0.97 15.77 3.19
N ALA A 37 -0.38 16.57 4.08
CA ALA A 37 0.36 17.79 3.77
C ALA A 37 1.51 17.57 2.78
N SER A 38 2.05 16.35 2.68
CA SER A 38 3.13 16.02 1.76
C SER A 38 2.72 15.90 0.29
N CYS A 39 1.43 15.76 -0.04
CA CYS A 39 1.00 15.61 -1.43
C CYS A 39 -0.36 16.28 -1.72
N ARG A 40 -0.83 16.18 -2.96
CA ARG A 40 -2.19 16.55 -3.37
C ARG A 40 -2.73 15.45 -4.28
N LEU A 41 -4.04 15.23 -4.27
CA LEU A 41 -4.66 14.35 -5.26
C LEU A 41 -4.62 15.00 -6.64
N GLY A 42 -4.16 14.24 -7.63
CA GLY A 42 -4.28 14.56 -9.05
C GLY A 42 -5.47 13.83 -9.66
N ARG A 43 -5.28 13.24 -10.84
CA ARG A 43 -6.32 12.48 -11.53
C ARG A 43 -6.64 11.17 -10.78
N THR A 44 -7.93 10.86 -10.70
CA THR A 44 -8.42 9.54 -10.29
C THR A 44 -9.18 8.92 -11.46
N VAL A 45 -8.88 7.66 -11.79
CA VAL A 45 -9.51 6.89 -12.86
C VAL A 45 -9.99 5.56 -12.29
N TYR A 46 -11.15 5.10 -12.75
CA TYR A 46 -11.70 3.79 -12.40
C TYR A 46 -11.92 2.97 -13.67
N SER A 47 -11.41 1.74 -13.68
CA SER A 47 -11.69 0.71 -14.68
C SER A 47 -12.72 -0.25 -14.10
N PRO A 48 -13.98 -0.27 -14.60
CA PRO A 48 -14.96 -1.27 -14.19
C PRO A 48 -14.60 -2.69 -14.62
N GLU A 49 -13.88 -2.84 -15.73
CA GLU A 49 -13.48 -4.14 -16.29
C GLU A 49 -12.50 -4.87 -15.38
N ASP A 50 -11.55 -4.13 -14.80
CA ASP A 50 -10.52 -4.67 -13.91
C ASP A 50 -10.86 -4.51 -12.41
N ASP A 51 -12.03 -3.92 -12.12
CA ASP A 51 -12.39 -3.38 -10.80
C ASP A 51 -11.21 -2.62 -10.16
N MET A 52 -10.64 -1.66 -10.89
CA MET A 52 -9.39 -1.02 -10.48
C MET A 52 -9.53 0.50 -10.41
N THR A 53 -9.11 1.08 -9.30
CA THR A 53 -8.96 2.54 -9.14
C THR A 53 -7.49 2.92 -9.21
N ALA A 54 -7.14 3.84 -10.11
CA ALA A 54 -5.81 4.46 -10.17
C ALA A 54 -5.89 5.93 -9.75
N VAL A 55 -4.97 6.38 -8.90
CA VAL A 55 -4.90 7.77 -8.43
C VAL A 55 -3.49 8.34 -8.48
N GLU A 56 -3.38 9.59 -8.91
CA GLU A 56 -2.15 10.37 -8.84
C GLU A 56 -2.03 11.06 -7.46
N LEU A 57 -0.89 10.85 -6.80
CA LEU A 57 -0.44 11.71 -5.70
C LEU A 57 0.63 12.65 -6.21
N MET A 58 0.24 13.90 -6.44
CA MET A 58 1.11 14.96 -6.91
C MET A 58 1.99 15.46 -5.76
N PHE A 59 3.29 15.53 -5.99
CA PHE A 59 4.25 16.12 -5.06
C PHE A 59 4.08 17.64 -5.03
N ARG A 60 4.61 18.29 -3.99
CA ARG A 60 4.53 19.75 -3.83
C ARG A 60 5.40 20.50 -4.85
N ARG A 61 6.40 19.81 -5.39
CA ARG A 61 7.28 20.29 -6.45
C ARG A 61 7.85 19.09 -7.23
N PRO A 62 8.31 19.29 -8.46
CA PRO A 62 9.16 18.31 -9.13
C PRO A 62 10.45 18.05 -8.33
N LEU A 63 10.92 16.82 -8.36
CA LEU A 63 12.13 16.37 -7.68
C LEU A 63 13.32 16.35 -8.63
N ARG A 64 14.52 16.53 -8.08
CA ARG A 64 15.78 16.26 -8.78
C ARG A 64 16.22 14.83 -8.56
N THR A 65 17.00 14.30 -9.49
CA THR A 65 17.59 12.97 -9.41
C THR A 65 18.32 12.79 -8.08
N GLY A 66 17.98 11.72 -7.38
CA GLY A 66 18.56 11.34 -6.10
C GLY A 66 17.89 11.96 -4.88
N GLU A 67 17.05 12.98 -5.04
CA GLU A 67 16.27 13.55 -3.93
C GLU A 67 15.29 12.52 -3.37
N THR A 68 15.15 12.53 -2.05
CA THR A 68 14.13 11.74 -1.35
C THR A 68 12.88 12.56 -1.09
N TYR A 69 11.72 11.91 -1.13
CA TYR A 69 10.43 12.54 -0.86
C TYR A 69 9.54 11.63 -0.05
N LEU A 70 8.99 12.15 1.04
CA LEU A 70 8.03 11.45 1.87
C LEU A 70 6.62 11.70 1.32
N VAL A 71 5.87 10.64 1.07
CA VAL A 71 4.46 10.71 0.67
C VAL A 71 3.61 10.05 1.73
N GLU A 72 2.59 10.76 2.19
CA GLU A 72 1.62 10.31 3.17
C GLU A 72 0.21 10.51 2.63
N TYR A 73 -0.62 9.48 2.78
CA TYR A 73 -2.02 9.51 2.38
C TYR A 73 -2.80 8.47 3.18
N GLN A 74 -4.12 8.64 3.21
CA GLN A 74 -5.04 7.66 3.75
C GLN A 74 -5.83 7.02 2.62
N VAL A 75 -6.13 5.74 2.80
CA VAL A 75 -7.08 4.98 1.99
C VAL A 75 -8.16 4.42 2.91
N ALA A 76 -9.41 4.72 2.59
CA ALA A 76 -10.56 4.12 3.25
C ALA A 76 -11.21 3.14 2.29
N GLY A 77 -11.31 1.88 2.71
CA GLY A 77 -12.19 0.90 2.08
C GLY A 77 -13.63 1.41 2.17
N ALA A 78 -14.38 1.26 1.09
CA ALA A 78 -15.62 2.01 0.92
C ALA A 78 -16.85 1.31 1.50
N ASN A 79 -16.74 0.02 1.81
CA ASN A 79 -17.78 -0.76 2.46
C ASN A 79 -17.37 -1.19 3.88
N PRO A 80 -17.98 -0.61 4.93
CA PRO A 80 -17.62 -0.92 6.32
C PRO A 80 -18.05 -2.34 6.74
N ARG A 81 -18.81 -3.07 5.91
CA ARG A 81 -19.23 -4.45 6.18
C ARG A 81 -18.19 -5.47 5.74
N ILE A 82 -17.20 -5.07 4.94
CA ILE A 82 -16.15 -5.97 4.47
C ILE A 82 -14.99 -5.91 5.43
N ARG A 83 -14.66 -7.08 5.96
CA ARG A 83 -13.42 -7.28 6.70
C ARG A 83 -12.30 -7.54 5.71
N ILE A 84 -11.54 -6.48 5.42
CA ILE A 84 -10.29 -6.59 4.65
C ILE A 84 -9.42 -7.66 5.31
N THR A 85 -8.79 -8.54 4.53
CA THR A 85 -7.91 -9.63 5.03
C THR A 85 -6.48 -9.50 4.54
N GLU A 86 -6.22 -8.56 3.63
CA GLU A 86 -4.92 -8.35 3.05
C GLU A 86 -4.70 -6.87 2.74
N LEU A 87 -3.49 -6.39 3.00
CA LEU A 87 -2.95 -5.17 2.42
C LEU A 87 -1.74 -5.55 1.59
N THR A 88 -1.71 -5.15 0.32
CA THR A 88 -0.49 -5.25 -0.49
C THR A 88 -0.20 -3.96 -1.24
N VAL A 89 1.08 -3.77 -1.56
CA VAL A 89 1.57 -2.73 -2.46
C VAL A 89 2.31 -3.38 -3.62
N GLY A 90 2.10 -2.85 -4.82
CA GLY A 90 2.86 -3.22 -6.01
C GLY A 90 4.04 -2.29 -6.22
N LEU A 91 5.26 -2.83 -6.18
CA LEU A 91 6.49 -2.13 -6.53
C LEU A 91 6.85 -2.45 -7.98
N ARG A 92 6.75 -1.47 -8.87
CA ARG A 92 7.06 -1.66 -10.31
C ARG A 92 8.57 -1.74 -10.59
N GLN A 93 9.39 -1.32 -9.64
CA GLN A 93 10.85 -1.25 -9.78
C GLN A 93 11.52 -1.67 -8.46
N PRO A 94 12.79 -2.12 -8.52
CA PRO A 94 13.57 -2.35 -7.31
C PRO A 94 13.58 -1.11 -6.41
N THR A 95 13.28 -1.31 -5.13
CA THR A 95 13.10 -0.27 -4.11
C THR A 95 14.01 -0.55 -2.94
N ARG A 96 14.79 0.46 -2.50
CA ARG A 96 15.79 0.29 -1.44
C ARG A 96 15.17 -0.07 -0.10
N GLU A 97 14.05 0.55 0.24
CA GLU A 97 13.34 0.35 1.51
C GLU A 97 11.84 0.53 1.30
N CYS A 98 11.05 -0.39 1.85
CA CYS A 98 9.59 -0.31 1.88
C CYS A 98 9.10 -0.71 3.28
N VAL A 99 8.41 0.21 3.95
CA VAL A 99 7.77 -0.05 5.24
C VAL A 99 6.26 -0.07 5.01
N LEU A 100 5.62 -1.17 5.42
CA LEU A 100 4.18 -1.31 5.39
C LEU A 100 3.68 -1.44 6.83
N GLN A 101 2.83 -0.51 7.25
CA GLN A 101 2.21 -0.52 8.57
C GLN A 101 0.69 -0.62 8.42
N VAL A 102 0.09 -1.48 9.24
CA VAL A 102 -1.36 -1.57 9.42
C VAL A 102 -1.68 -1.18 10.85
N LEU A 103 -2.72 -0.38 11.02
CA LEU A 103 -3.30 -0.03 12.32
C LEU A 103 -4.73 -0.58 12.36
N PHE A 104 -4.95 -1.61 13.16
CA PHE A 104 -6.27 -2.18 13.41
C PHE A 104 -7.04 -1.32 14.41
N ARG A 105 -8.37 -1.35 14.34
CA ARG A 105 -9.18 -0.65 15.34
C ARG A 105 -9.06 -1.35 16.70
N PRO A 106 -8.92 -0.59 17.81
CA PRO A 106 -9.02 -1.17 19.15
C PRO A 106 -10.31 -1.98 19.29
N GLY A 107 -10.21 -3.21 19.83
CA GLY A 107 -11.34 -4.13 19.99
C GLY A 107 -11.70 -4.95 18.74
N SER A 108 -10.96 -4.80 17.63
CA SER A 108 -11.12 -5.63 16.43
C SER A 108 -9.74 -6.00 15.88
N LEU A 109 -8.98 -6.78 16.65
CA LEU A 109 -7.67 -7.29 16.24
C LEU A 109 -7.85 -8.64 15.52
N PRO A 110 -7.09 -8.91 14.44
CA PRO A 110 -7.05 -10.23 13.84
C PRO A 110 -6.38 -11.25 14.78
N ALA A 111 -6.73 -12.52 14.61
CA ALA A 111 -6.14 -13.63 15.36
C ALA A 111 -4.69 -13.88 14.94
N ARG A 112 -4.40 -13.72 13.64
CA ARG A 112 -3.10 -14.05 13.04
C ARG A 112 -2.75 -13.07 11.92
N CYS A 113 -1.48 -12.70 11.78
CA CYS A 113 -1.02 -11.79 10.73
C CYS A 113 0.30 -12.28 10.11
N TYR A 114 0.46 -12.18 8.80
CA TYR A 114 1.60 -12.73 8.07
C TYR A 114 2.08 -11.78 6.96
N PRO A 115 3.38 -11.74 6.69
CA PRO A 115 3.88 -11.14 5.46
C PRO A 115 3.45 -11.95 4.23
N VAL A 116 3.20 -11.26 3.11
CA VAL A 116 2.93 -11.87 1.80
C VAL A 116 3.80 -11.23 0.74
N TRP A 117 4.60 -12.03 0.02
CA TRP A 117 5.53 -11.53 -1.01
C TRP A 117 5.34 -12.26 -2.34
N GLN A 118 5.38 -11.50 -3.42
CA GLN A 118 5.36 -12.02 -4.79
C GLN A 118 6.44 -11.28 -5.60
N PRO A 119 7.73 -11.67 -5.46
CA PRO A 119 8.80 -11.07 -6.24
C PRO A 119 8.67 -11.43 -7.72
N GLY A 120 8.81 -10.43 -8.61
CA GLY A 120 8.65 -10.56 -10.05
C GLY A 120 7.21 -10.43 -10.54
N THR A 121 7.02 -9.89 -11.74
CA THR A 121 5.70 -9.73 -12.36
C THR A 121 5.19 -11.08 -12.87
N GLY A 122 3.99 -11.49 -12.45
CA GLY A 122 3.32 -12.70 -12.96
C GLY A 122 3.81 -14.03 -12.37
N ARG A 123 4.64 -14.00 -11.31
CA ARG A 123 4.92 -15.21 -10.53
C ARG A 123 3.84 -15.39 -9.47
N PRO A 124 3.36 -16.62 -9.23
CA PRO A 124 2.40 -16.88 -8.17
C PRO A 124 2.98 -16.47 -6.82
N ALA A 125 2.11 -16.02 -5.92
CA ALA A 125 2.47 -15.72 -4.55
C ALA A 125 3.23 -16.89 -3.95
N ARG A 126 4.48 -16.65 -3.52
CA ARG A 126 5.15 -17.60 -2.65
C ARG A 126 4.87 -17.14 -1.23
N ALA A 127 4.46 -18.05 -0.36
CA ALA A 127 4.53 -17.83 1.09
C ALA A 127 6.02 -17.74 1.46
N ALA A 128 6.62 -16.58 1.21
CA ALA A 128 8.02 -16.33 1.50
C ALA A 128 8.09 -15.83 2.94
N HIS A 129 8.71 -16.64 3.79
CA HIS A 129 9.02 -16.35 5.20
C HIS A 129 7.79 -16.10 6.07
N THR A 130 7.11 -17.19 6.40
CA THR A 130 5.90 -17.33 7.22
C THR A 130 6.11 -17.07 8.72
N THR A 131 6.89 -16.07 9.10
CA THR A 131 6.90 -15.66 10.51
C THR A 131 5.70 -14.78 10.76
N GLU A 132 4.78 -15.28 11.60
CA GLU A 132 3.62 -14.53 12.06
C GLU A 132 4.08 -13.20 12.67
N GLN A 133 3.44 -12.11 12.28
CA GLN A 133 3.73 -10.79 12.79
C GLN A 133 2.96 -10.56 14.08
N HIS A 134 3.67 -10.07 15.09
CA HIS A 134 3.04 -9.63 16.32
C HIS A 134 2.17 -8.38 16.05
N ILE A 135 1.04 -8.32 16.73
CA ILE A 135 0.16 -7.15 16.74
C ILE A 135 0.33 -6.50 18.10
N GLU A 136 0.83 -5.27 18.09
CA GLU A 136 1.08 -4.51 19.30
C GLU A 136 -0.21 -4.16 20.04
N SER A 137 -0.07 -3.82 21.32
CA SER A 137 -1.21 -3.46 22.17
C SER A 137 -2.02 -2.24 21.66
N ASP A 138 -1.41 -1.37 20.85
CA ASP A 138 -2.07 -0.25 20.18
C ASP A 138 -2.78 -0.66 18.87
N GLY A 139 -2.74 -1.95 18.52
CA GLY A 139 -3.32 -2.52 17.31
C GLY A 139 -2.45 -2.37 16.07
N SER A 140 -1.21 -1.93 16.19
CA SER A 140 -0.30 -1.78 15.06
C SER A 140 0.48 -3.06 14.75
N THR A 141 0.79 -3.26 13.47
CA THR A 141 1.77 -4.24 13.00
C THR A 141 2.44 -3.72 11.75
N HIS A 142 3.65 -4.18 11.45
CA HIS A 142 4.39 -3.68 10.29
C HIS A 142 5.39 -4.70 9.75
N VAL A 143 5.81 -4.48 8.50
CA VAL A 143 6.95 -5.15 7.89
C VAL A 143 7.91 -4.12 7.30
N VAL A 144 9.20 -4.39 7.43
CA VAL A 144 10.27 -3.63 6.78
C VAL A 144 10.93 -4.53 5.74
N LEU A 145 10.98 -4.04 4.52
CA LEU A 145 11.56 -4.73 3.37
C LEU A 145 12.73 -3.89 2.86
N LEU A 146 13.91 -4.48 2.74
CA LEU A 146 15.13 -3.84 2.24
C LEU A 146 15.56 -4.50 0.93
N ASP A 147 16.13 -3.71 0.03
CA ASP A 147 16.61 -4.17 -1.29
C ASP A 147 15.55 -4.97 -2.07
N VAL A 148 14.34 -4.44 -2.04
CA VAL A 148 13.12 -5.10 -2.47
C VAL A 148 13.07 -5.15 -4.00
N PRO A 149 13.05 -6.33 -4.64
CA PRO A 149 12.83 -6.42 -6.07
C PRO A 149 11.46 -5.86 -6.49
N ALA A 150 11.27 -5.57 -7.77
CA ALA A 150 9.93 -5.34 -8.29
C ALA A 150 9.01 -6.54 -8.00
N GLY A 151 7.76 -6.30 -7.60
CA GLY A 151 6.84 -7.35 -7.15
C GLY A 151 5.70 -6.80 -6.29
N ARG A 152 4.87 -7.69 -5.73
CA ARG A 152 3.79 -7.35 -4.79
C ARG A 152 4.18 -7.77 -3.38
N TYR A 153 4.00 -6.89 -2.40
CA TYR A 153 4.41 -7.12 -1.02
C TYR A 153 3.35 -6.64 -0.05
N GLY A 154 3.21 -7.27 1.11
CA GLY A 154 2.12 -6.91 2.00
C GLY A 154 2.05 -7.69 3.30
N LEU A 155 0.88 -7.55 3.92
CA LEU A 155 0.44 -8.24 5.12
C LEU A 155 -0.92 -8.87 4.84
N ARG A 156 -1.12 -10.12 5.26
CA ARG A 156 -2.39 -10.84 5.24
C ARG A 156 -2.73 -11.26 6.66
N TRP A 157 -4.00 -11.21 7.04
CA TRP A 157 -4.44 -11.60 8.37
C TRP A 157 -5.72 -12.41 8.33
N ASP A 158 -5.90 -13.22 9.38
CA ASP A 158 -7.12 -13.96 9.65
C ASP A 158 -7.83 -13.32 10.85
N TRP A 159 -9.15 -13.19 10.74
CA TRP A 159 -9.99 -12.66 11.81
C TRP A 159 -10.42 -13.73 12.81
N ASN A 160 -10.25 -15.02 12.48
CA ASN A 160 -10.64 -16.17 13.28
C ASN A 160 -9.42 -16.97 13.78
#